data_AF-A0A7V8AJP7-F1
#
_entry.id   AF-A0A7V8AJP7-F1
#
_cell.length_a   1.000
_cell.length_b   1.000
_cell.length_c   1.000
_cell.angle_alpha   90.00
_cell.angle_beta   90.00
_cell.angle_gamma   90.00
#
_symmetry.space_group_name_H-M   'P 1'
#
loop_
_entity.id
_entity.type
_entity.pdbx_description
1 polymer ?
#
loop_
_entity_poly.entity_id
_entity_poly.type
_entity_poly.pdbx_seq_one_letter_code
_entity_poly.pdbx_strand_id
1 'polypeptide(L)'
;ALQGMPVAASAEDLQNRVYEVGKRHPSVGDLRTWFRALYQILLGQDEGPRMGSFIALYGTAETVTLMDRVLAGGDLAVKSADDFPGSSPGKA
;
A
#
# COMPACT_ATOMS: atom_id res chain seq x y z
N ALA A 1 3.95 9.42 -3.63
CA ALA A 1 2.76 10.16 -3.12
C ALA A 1 2.57 10.00 -1.61
N LEU A 2 2.75 8.80 -1.05
CA LEU A 2 2.58 8.52 0.38
C LEU A 2 3.74 9.00 1.27
N GLN A 3 4.97 9.08 0.74
CA GLN A 3 6.19 9.48 1.47
C GLN A 3 6.14 10.85 2.17
N GLY A 4 5.18 11.72 1.83
CA GLY A 4 5.01 13.04 2.45
C GLY A 4 3.73 13.19 3.29
N MET A 5 3.02 12.09 3.57
CA MET A 5 1.81 12.14 4.38
C MET A 5 2.15 12.07 5.88
N PRO A 6 1.38 12.75 6.74
CA PRO A 6 1.52 12.61 8.18
C PRO A 6 1.36 11.15 8.62
N VAL A 7 2.10 10.74 9.65
CA VAL A 7 1.97 9.40 10.25
C VAL A 7 0.55 9.13 10.74
N ALA A 8 -0.19 10.17 11.16
CA ALA A 8 -1.58 10.09 11.60
C ALA A 8 -2.61 10.44 10.50
N ALA A 9 -2.25 10.29 9.22
CA ALA A 9 -3.20 10.51 8.13
C ALA A 9 -4.40 9.56 8.25
N SER A 10 -5.62 10.09 8.04
CA SER A 10 -6.82 9.26 8.12
C SER A 10 -6.91 8.28 6.95
N ALA A 11 -7.64 7.18 7.14
CA ALA A 11 -7.92 6.24 6.05
C ALA A 11 -8.59 6.91 4.85
N GLU A 12 -9.41 7.94 5.09
CA GLU A 12 -10.06 8.72 4.03
C GLU A 12 -9.05 9.57 3.26
N ASP A 13 -8.16 10.30 3.94
CA ASP A 13 -7.11 11.10 3.30
C ASP A 13 -6.18 10.23 2.44
N LEU A 14 -5.81 9.07 2.98
CA LEU A 14 -4.98 8.08 2.29
C LEU A 14 -5.70 7.53 1.05
N GLN A 15 -6.97 7.16 1.19
CA GLN A 15 -7.79 6.69 0.07
C GLN A 15 -7.89 7.76 -1.04
N ASN A 16 -8.17 9.01 -0.65
CA ASN A 16 -8.27 10.14 -1.58
C ASN A 16 -6.95 10.38 -2.29
N ARG A 17 -5.81 10.27 -1.59
CA ARG A 17 -4.49 10.42 -2.20
C ARG A 17 -4.20 9.33 -3.23
N VAL A 18 -4.53 8.07 -2.93
CA VAL A 18 -4.35 6.93 -3.87
C VAL A 18 -5.26 7.09 -5.09
N TYR A 19 -6.50 7.53 -4.87
CA TYR A 19 -7.46 7.80 -5.94
C TYR A 19 -6.98 8.92 -6.89
N GLU A 20 -6.49 10.03 -6.34
CA GLU A 20 -5.95 11.14 -7.12
C GLU A 20 -4.70 10.77 -7.93
N VAL A 21 -3.88 9.84 -7.44
CA VAL A 21 -2.79 9.27 -8.25
C VAL A 21 -3.36 8.50 -9.45
N GLY A 22 -4.32 7.60 -9.24
CA GLY A 22 -4.96 6.85 -10.32
C GLY A 22 -5.53 7.76 -11.41
N LYS A 23 -6.20 8.85 -11.04
CA LYS A 23 -6.74 9.84 -11.98
C LYS A 23 -5.68 10.54 -12.83
N ARG A 24 -4.48 10.76 -12.30
CA ARG A 24 -3.38 11.43 -13.02
C ARG A 24 -2.68 10.52 -14.01
N HIS A 25 -2.93 9.22 -13.96
CA HIS A 25 -2.31 8.21 -14.82
C HIS A 25 -3.35 7.42 -15.63
N PRO A 26 -4.10 8.09 -16.53
CA PRO A 26 -5.16 7.44 -17.31
C PRO A 26 -4.63 6.35 -18.27
N SER A 27 -3.33 6.34 -18.57
CA SER A 27 -2.67 5.29 -19.35
C SER A 27 -2.69 3.92 -18.69
N VAL A 28 -2.96 3.84 -17.38
CA VAL A 28 -3.06 2.58 -16.61
C VAL A 28 -4.46 1.95 -16.75
N GLY A 29 -5.41 2.66 -17.37
CA GLY A 29 -6.80 2.22 -17.53
C GLY A 29 -7.76 3.03 -16.65
N ASP A 30 -8.93 2.46 -16.38
CA ASP A 30 -9.89 3.08 -15.48
C ASP A 30 -9.49 2.92 -14.01
N LEU A 31 -10.20 3.64 -13.12
CA LEU A 31 -9.92 3.58 -11.68
C LEU A 31 -10.11 2.18 -11.11
N ARG A 32 -10.99 1.35 -11.69
CA ARG A 32 -11.17 -0.04 -11.27
C ARG A 32 -9.91 -0.85 -11.57
N THR A 33 -9.35 -0.71 -12.77
CA THR A 33 -8.11 -1.37 -13.18
C THR A 33 -6.94 -0.91 -12.31
N TRP A 34 -6.86 0.39 -12.00
CA TRP A 34 -5.88 0.93 -11.07
C TRP A 34 -5.93 0.25 -9.68
N PHE A 35 -7.12 0.18 -9.05
CA PHE A 35 -7.23 -0.47 -7.74
C PHE A 35 -6.99 -1.98 -7.80
N ARG A 36 -7.46 -2.65 -8.85
CA ARG A 36 -7.18 -4.08 -9.07
C ARG A 36 -5.68 -4.33 -9.14
N ALA A 37 -4.93 -3.52 -9.88
CA ALA A 37 -3.48 -3.64 -9.96
C ALA A 37 -2.83 -3.49 -8.57
N LEU A 38 -3.28 -2.54 -7.75
CA LEU A 38 -2.79 -2.40 -6.38
C LEU A 38 -3.10 -3.64 -5.51
N TYR A 39 -4.27 -4.26 -5.64
CA TYR A 39 -4.60 -5.48 -4.90
C TYR A 39 -3.78 -6.68 -5.38
N GLN A 40 -3.58 -6.83 -6.69
CA GLN A 40 -2.76 -7.91 -7.23
C GLN A 40 -1.29 -7.75 -6.79
N ILE A 41 -0.78 -6.52 -6.78
CA ILE A 41 0.59 -6.18 -6.39
C ILE A 41 0.81 -6.30 -4.89
N LEU A 42 -0.14 -5.90 -4.04
CA LEU A 42 0.10 -5.84 -2.59
C LEU A 42 -0.46 -7.05 -1.84
N LEU A 43 -1.51 -7.68 -2.36
CA LEU A 43 -2.26 -8.73 -1.67
C LEU A 43 -2.30 -10.05 -2.46
N GLY A 44 -1.92 -10.03 -3.75
CA GLY A 44 -2.04 -11.20 -4.63
C GLY A 44 -3.50 -11.56 -4.95
N GLN A 45 -4.42 -10.59 -4.88
CA GLN A 45 -5.86 -10.80 -5.09
C GLN A 45 -6.45 -9.80 -6.09
N ASP A 46 -7.52 -10.17 -6.79
CA ASP A 46 -8.17 -9.30 -7.78
C ASP A 46 -9.03 -8.19 -7.16
N GLU A 47 -9.43 -8.37 -5.91
CA GLU A 47 -10.26 -7.46 -5.12
C GLU A 47 -9.75 -7.42 -3.68
N GLY A 48 -10.12 -6.38 -2.93
CA GLY A 48 -9.61 -6.20 -1.58
C GLY A 48 -10.35 -5.13 -0.78
N PRO A 49 -9.97 -4.93 0.49
CA PRO A 49 -10.52 -3.87 1.32
C PRO A 49 -10.14 -2.50 0.75
N ARG A 50 -10.79 -1.44 1.25
CA ARG A 50 -10.41 -0.07 0.86
C ARG A 50 -8.92 0.17 1.14
N MET A 51 -8.19 0.58 0.10
CA MET A 51 -6.74 0.79 0.17
C MET A 51 -6.34 1.77 1.28
N GLY A 52 -7.08 2.86 1.47
CA GLY A 52 -6.79 3.82 2.55
C GLY A 52 -6.87 3.21 3.95
N SER A 53 -7.82 2.31 4.20
CA SER A 53 -7.93 1.59 5.47
C SER A 53 -6.79 0.58 5.66
N PHE A 54 -6.40 -0.10 4.58
CA PHE A 54 -5.22 -0.98 4.59
C PHE A 54 -3.97 -0.19 4.97
N ILE A 55 -3.72 0.94 4.31
CA ILE A 55 -2.54 1.78 4.57
C ILE A 55 -2.56 2.37 5.98
N ALA A 56 -3.73 2.77 6.49
CA ALA A 56 -3.84 3.31 7.85
C ALA A 56 -3.52 2.27 8.94
N LEU A 57 -3.84 0.99 8.69
CA LEU A 57 -3.55 -0.11 9.62
C LEU A 57 -2.12 -0.66 9.45
N TYR A 58 -1.65 -0.76 8.20
CA TYR A 58 -0.34 -1.30 7.86
C TYR A 58 0.79 -0.28 8.13
N GLY A 59 0.47 1.01 7.98
CA GLY A 59 1.41 2.12 8.09
C GLY A 59 1.87 2.61 6.71
N THR A 60 2.05 3.93 6.60
CA THR A 60 2.43 4.59 5.34
C THR A 60 3.88 4.28 4.95
N ALA A 61 4.79 4.24 5.92
CA ALA A 61 6.20 3.95 5.68
C ALA A 61 6.42 2.48 5.27
N GLU A 62 5.69 1.59 5.91
CA GLU A 62 5.65 0.16 5.66
C GLU A 62 5.07 -0.10 4.27
N THR A 63 3.97 0.58 3.91
CA THR A 63 3.38 0.50 2.57
C THR A 63 4.38 0.93 1.50
N VAL A 64 5.10 2.05 1.70
CA VAL A 64 6.13 2.51 0.76
C VAL A 64 7.26 1.49 0.64
N THR A 65 7.73 0.94 1.77
CA THR A 65 8.77 -0.08 1.79
C THR A 65 8.35 -1.34 1.04
N LEU A 66 7.10 -1.77 1.21
CA LEU A 66 6.54 -2.91 0.47
C LEU A 66 6.55 -2.63 -1.03
N MET A 67 6.06 -1.45 -1.46
CA MET A 67 6.07 -1.06 -2.87
C MET A 67 7.49 -1.04 -3.45
N ASP A 68 8.46 -0.48 -2.74
CA ASP A 68 9.86 -0.43 -3.17
C ASP A 68 10.45 -1.84 -3.37
N ARG A 69 10.10 -2.80 -2.48
CA ARG A 69 10.50 -4.21 -2.62
C ARG A 69 9.90 -4.84 -3.88
N VAL A 70 8.62 -4.62 -4.16
CA VAL A 70 7.98 -5.17 -5.37
C VAL A 70 8.64 -4.62 -6.63
N LEU A 71 8.89 -3.31 -6.66
CA LEU A 71 9.53 -2.65 -7.79
C LEU A 71 10.97 -3.16 -8.03
N ALA A 72 11.64 -3.63 -6.98
CA ALA A 72 12.96 -4.28 -7.07
C ALA A 72 12.90 -5.76 -7.50
N GLY A 73 11.70 -6.31 -7.79
CA GLY A 73 11.51 -7.71 -8.16
C GLY A 73 11.48 -8.68 -6.97
N GLY A 74 11.29 -8.16 -5.75
CA GLY A 74 11.13 -8.96 -4.55
C GLY A 74 9.77 -9.66 -4.46
N ASP A 75 9.70 -10.72 -3.65
CA ASP A 75 8.45 -11.45 -3.36
C ASP A 75 7.50 -10.60 -2.51
N LEU A 76 6.19 -10.70 -2.79
CA LEU A 76 5.11 -9.97 -2.12
C LEU A 76 4.77 -10.55 -0.76
N ALA A 77 5.10 -11.82 -0.56
CA ALA A 77 4.66 -12.57 0.59
C ALA A 77 5.43 -12.12 1.84
N VAL A 78 4.77 -11.31 2.66
CA VAL A 78 4.94 -11.36 4.12
C VAL A 78 4.48 -12.76 4.54
N LYS A 79 5.42 -13.72 4.61
CA LYS A 79 5.12 -15.14 4.88
C LYS A 79 4.81 -15.38 6.35
N SER A 80 5.23 -14.46 7.22
CA SER A 80 4.98 -14.45 8.66
C SER A 80 4.80 -13.02 9.19
N ALA A 81 4.19 -12.86 10.36
CA ALA A 81 4.18 -11.60 11.13
C ALA A 81 5.62 -11.07 11.41
N ASP A 82 6.63 -11.94 11.30
CA ASP A 82 8.05 -11.58 11.43
C ASP A 82 8.63 -10.87 10.18
N ASP A 83 8.01 -11.05 9.01
CA ASP A 83 8.45 -10.40 7.75
C ASP A 83 7.97 -8.95 7.65
N PHE A 84 7.16 -8.49 8.62
CA PHE A 84 6.71 -7.10 8.71
C PHE A 84 7.92 -6.18 8.98
N PRO A 85 8.22 -5.23 8.08
CA PRO A 85 9.21 -4.20 8.37
C PRO A 85 8.72 -3.35 9.54
N GLY A 86 9.43 -3.40 10.67
CA GLY A 86 9.00 -2.76 11.94
C GLY A 86 8.76 -3.75 13.08
N SER A 87 8.66 -5.06 12.79
CA SER A 87 8.70 -6.14 13.78
C SER A 87 10.12 -6.36 14.33
N SER A 88 10.73 -5.33 14.92
CA SER A 88 11.83 -5.59 15.86
C SER A 88 11.24 -6.10 17.18
N PRO A 89 11.71 -7.24 17.72
CA PRO A 89 11.44 -7.61 19.10
C PRO A 89 12.25 -6.67 20.00
N GLY A 90 11.74 -5.46 20.23
CA GLY A 90 12.53 -4.37 20.79
C GLY A 90 11.71 -3.25 21.41
N LYS A 91 10.64 -3.59 22.13
CA LYS A 91 10.15 -2.79 23.27
C LYS A 91 9.83 -3.73 24.41
N ALA A 92 10.88 -4.08 25.16
CA ALA A 92 10.82 -4.35 26.59
C ALA A 92 11.65 -3.25 27.27
#